data_AF-A0A7X1NKP2-F1
#
_entry.id   AF-A0A7X1NKP2-F1
#
_cell.length_a   1.000
_cell.length_b   1.000
_cell.length_c   1.000
_cell.angle_alpha   90.00
_cell.angle_beta   90.00
_cell.angle_gamma   90.00
#
_symmetry.space_group_name_H-M   'P 1'
#
loop_
_entity.id
_entity.type
_entity.pdbx_description
1 polymer ?
#
loop_
_entity_poly.entity_id
_entity_poly.type
_entity_poly.pdbx_seq_one_letter_code
_entity_poly.pdbx_strand_id
1 'polypeptide(L)'
;MTTIAVVHTGPVSVQPIKEQISEQIPDARVINIVDDSLLSDVRAAGHVTPEVASRIHSYMANAQGMRVDIILNACSSVGEAVDSVRNFISTPIVKIDEA
;
A
#
# COMPACT_ATOMS: atom_id res chain seq x y z
N MET A 1 7.13 -19.42 1.66
CA MET A 1 7.36 -18.22 2.47
C MET A 1 6.58 -17.10 1.80
N THR A 2 5.47 -16.66 2.40
CA THR A 2 4.62 -15.61 1.83
C THR A 2 5.36 -14.28 1.84
N THR A 3 5.45 -13.60 0.71
CA THR A 3 6.01 -12.25 0.62
C THR A 3 4.88 -11.25 0.48
N ILE A 4 4.86 -10.25 1.37
CA ILE A 4 3.86 -9.19 1.39
C ILE A 4 4.57 -7.85 1.15
N ALA A 5 4.16 -7.11 0.13
CA ALA A 5 4.51 -5.70 0.01
C ALA A 5 3.47 -4.86 0.74
N VAL A 6 3.91 -3.86 1.51
CA VAL A 6 3.01 -2.91 2.18
C VAL A 6 3.31 -1.51 1.66
N VAL A 7 2.28 -0.82 1.18
CA VAL A 7 2.37 0.57 0.69
C VAL A 7 1.83 1.50 1.77
N HIS A 8 2.68 2.40 2.25
CA HIS A 8 2.38 3.34 3.33
C HIS A 8 2.44 4.79 2.84
N THR A 9 1.58 5.64 3.41
CA THR A 9 1.62 7.10 3.20
C THR A 9 2.37 7.83 4.31
N GLY A 10 3.23 7.13 5.05
CA GLY A 10 3.99 7.67 6.18
C GLY A 10 4.60 6.58 7.09
N PRO A 11 5.71 6.89 7.79
CA PRO A 11 6.51 5.91 8.50
C PRO A 11 5.85 5.33 9.76
N VAL A 12 4.88 6.06 10.35
CA VAL A 12 4.23 5.69 11.62
C VAL A 12 3.51 4.35 11.54
N SER A 13 2.97 3.99 10.36
CA SER A 13 2.24 2.74 10.17
C SER A 13 3.15 1.51 9.95
N VAL A 14 4.45 1.71 9.73
CA VAL A 14 5.36 0.62 9.33
C VAL A 14 5.53 -0.42 10.44
N GLN A 15 5.88 0.01 11.66
CA GLN A 15 6.12 -0.93 12.76
C GLN A 15 4.85 -1.66 13.22
N PRO A 16 3.72 -0.97 13.50
CA PRO A 16 2.51 -1.64 13.93
C PRO A 16 2.01 -2.69 12.93
N ILE A 17 2.05 -2.39 11.62
CA ILE A 17 1.63 -3.34 10.60
C ILE A 17 2.60 -4.52 10.50
N LYS A 18 3.90 -4.28 10.61
CA LYS A 18 4.90 -5.35 10.61
C LYS A 18 4.71 -6.30 11.78
N GLU A 19 4.45 -5.78 12.97
CA GLU A 19 4.14 -6.57 14.16
C GLU A 19 2.87 -7.40 13.95
N GLN A 20 1.77 -6.78 13.51
CA GLN A 20 0.51 -7.48 13.23
C GLN A 20 0.65 -8.59 12.17
N ILE A 21 1.42 -8.36 11.10
CA ILE A 21 1.70 -9.38 10.09
C ILE A 21 2.51 -10.52 10.72
N SER A 22 3.51 -10.23 11.54
CA SER A 22 4.33 -11.28 12.18
C SER A 22 3.56 -12.13 13.17
N GLU A 23 2.55 -11.57 13.85
CA GLU A 23 1.69 -12.32 14.76
C GLU A 23 0.74 -13.26 14.01
N GLN A 24 0.20 -12.82 12.87
CA GLN A 24 -0.78 -13.58 12.09
C GLN A 24 -0.14 -14.53 11.06
N ILE A 25 1.02 -14.15 10.52
CA ILE A 25 1.76 -14.87 9.48
C ILE A 25 3.26 -14.86 9.85
N PRO A 26 3.70 -15.68 10.81
CA PRO A 26 5.06 -15.64 11.37
C PRO A 26 6.19 -15.77 10.34
N ASP A 27 5.95 -16.54 9.27
CA ASP A 27 6.93 -16.79 8.20
C ASP A 27 6.80 -15.79 7.03
N ALA A 28 6.07 -14.69 7.19
CA ALA A 28 5.93 -13.68 6.14
C ALA A 28 7.20 -12.84 5.98
N ARG A 29 7.66 -12.68 4.73
CA ARG A 29 8.63 -11.65 4.37
C ARG A 29 7.91 -10.35 4.03
N VAL A 30 8.12 -9.32 4.83
CA VAL A 30 7.51 -8.01 4.62
C VAL A 30 8.46 -7.07 3.89
N ILE A 31 7.98 -6.43 2.83
CA ILE A 31 8.67 -5.34 2.09
C ILE A 31 7.83 -4.08 2.24
N ASN A 32 8.44 -2.97 2.66
CA ASN A 32 7.71 -1.70 2.85
C ASN A 32 8.08 -0.71 1.74
N ILE A 33 7.06 -0.10 1.12
CA ILE A 33 7.17 1.08 0.27
C ILE A 33 6.54 2.23 1.03
N VAL A 34 7.29 3.31 1.28
CA VAL A 34 6.81 4.46 2.05
C VAL A 34 6.96 5.71 1.20
N ASP A 35 5.86 6.43 1.00
CA ASP A 35 5.85 7.81 0.51
C ASP A 35 5.11 8.67 1.56
N ASP A 36 5.89 9.38 2.38
CA ASP A 36 5.39 10.24 3.45
C ASP A 36 4.82 11.58 2.96
N SER A 37 4.89 11.86 1.65
CA SER A 37 4.29 13.05 1.05
C SER A 37 2.82 12.86 0.67
N LEU A 38 2.38 11.64 0.33
CA LEU A 38 1.03 11.38 -0.21
C LEU A 38 -0.09 11.88 0.70
N LEU A 39 -0.01 11.61 1.99
CA LEU A 39 -1.05 12.03 2.93
C LEU A 39 -1.10 13.57 3.05
N SER A 40 0.05 14.22 2.99
CA SER A 40 0.14 15.68 3.00
C SER A 40 -0.47 16.28 1.74
N ASP A 41 -0.21 15.68 0.58
CA ASP A 41 -0.75 16.13 -0.71
C ASP A 41 -2.27 15.97 -0.78
N VAL A 42 -2.80 14.82 -0.35
CA VAL A 42 -4.26 14.59 -0.26
C VAL A 42 -4.91 15.58 0.71
N ARG A 43 -4.29 15.85 1.86
CA ARG A 43 -4.81 16.82 2.84
C ARG A 43 -4.81 18.25 2.29
N ALA A 44 -3.75 18.63 1.59
CA ALA A 44 -3.62 19.96 1.00
C ALA A 44 -4.67 20.17 -0.12
N ALA A 45 -4.92 19.15 -0.93
CA ALA A 45 -5.92 19.20 -2.00
C ALA A 45 -7.37 18.99 -1.49
N GLY A 46 -7.54 18.36 -0.32
CA GLY A 46 -8.84 17.95 0.22
C GLY A 46 -9.47 16.75 -0.50
N HIS A 47 -8.77 16.14 -1.45
CA HIS A 47 -9.21 14.98 -2.23
C HIS A 47 -8.00 14.24 -2.82
N VAL A 48 -8.22 13.03 -3.34
CA VAL A 48 -7.20 12.28 -4.09
C VAL A 48 -7.02 12.91 -5.47
N THR A 49 -5.81 13.39 -5.77
CA THR A 49 -5.50 14.03 -7.06
C THR A 49 -5.00 12.99 -8.09
N PRO A 50 -5.00 13.32 -9.40
CA PRO A 50 -4.41 12.47 -10.43
C PRO A 50 -2.92 12.15 -10.20
N GLU A 51 -2.15 13.07 -9.62
CA GLU A 51 -0.73 12.89 -9.30
C GLU A 51 -0.53 11.92 -8.13
N VAL A 52 -1.41 11.96 -7.13
CA VAL A 52 -1.46 10.97 -6.05
C VAL A 52 -1.80 9.59 -6.62
N ALA A 53 -2.84 9.50 -7.47
CA ALA A 53 -3.24 8.24 -8.10
C ALA A 53 -2.13 7.63 -8.98
N SER A 54 -1.42 8.47 -9.74
CA SER A 54 -0.28 8.06 -10.58
C SER A 54 0.88 7.48 -9.76
N ARG A 55 1.20 8.10 -8.60
CA ARG A 55 2.21 7.57 -7.69
C ARG A 55 1.78 6.26 -7.05
N ILE A 56 0.53 6.17 -6.59
CA ILE A 56 -0.04 4.92 -6.07
C ILE A 56 0.07 3.81 -7.12
N HIS A 57 -0.33 4.05 -8.38
CA HIS A 57 -0.14 3.10 -9.47
C HIS A 57 1.33 2.64 -9.58
N SER A 58 2.25 3.60 -9.57
CA SER A 58 3.69 3.31 -9.67
C SER A 58 4.18 2.46 -8.51
N TYR A 59 3.75 2.71 -7.27
CA TYR A 59 4.12 1.90 -6.10
C TYR A 59 3.54 0.48 -6.18
N MET A 60 2.28 0.33 -6.60
CA MET A 60 1.67 -0.98 -6.80
C MET A 60 2.35 -1.78 -7.92
N ALA A 61 2.68 -1.12 -9.03
CA ALA A 61 3.41 -1.74 -10.14
C ALA A 61 4.83 -2.18 -9.73
N ASN A 62 5.52 -1.36 -8.93
CA ASN A 62 6.82 -1.73 -8.36
C ASN A 62 6.70 -2.93 -7.41
N ALA A 63 5.70 -2.94 -6.52
CA ALA A 63 5.43 -4.07 -5.63
C ALA A 63 5.15 -5.37 -6.41
N GLN A 64 4.34 -5.29 -7.48
CA GLN A 64 4.15 -6.40 -8.41
C GLN A 64 5.47 -6.84 -9.06
N GLY A 65 6.31 -5.91 -9.49
CA GLY A 65 7.63 -6.18 -10.06
C GLY A 65 8.57 -6.91 -9.10
N MET A 66 8.38 -6.73 -7.79
CA MET A 66 9.10 -7.48 -6.74
C MET A 66 8.62 -8.94 -6.59
N ARG A 67 7.58 -9.34 -7.35
CA ARG A 67 6.99 -10.69 -7.35
C ARG A 67 6.51 -11.11 -5.96
N VAL A 68 5.86 -10.19 -5.25
CA VAL A 68 5.20 -10.49 -3.98
C VAL A 68 3.90 -11.27 -4.20
N ASP A 69 3.47 -12.00 -3.19
CA ASP A 69 2.23 -12.79 -3.24
C ASP A 69 1.00 -11.89 -3.06
N ILE A 70 1.13 -10.85 -2.21
CA ILE A 70 0.06 -9.91 -1.86
C ILE A 70 0.64 -8.50 -1.70
N ILE A 71 -0.13 -7.49 -2.10
CA ILE A 71 0.14 -6.09 -1.81
C ILE A 71 -0.91 -5.59 -0.81
N LEU A 72 -0.47 -5.04 0.32
CA LEU A 72 -1.31 -4.42 1.34
C LEU A 72 -1.23 -2.89 1.21
N ASN A 73 -2.36 -2.23 0.97
CA ASN A 73 -2.48 -0.79 1.12
C ASN A 73 -2.75 -0.44 2.60
N ALA A 74 -1.78 0.20 3.24
CA ALA A 74 -1.82 0.54 4.67
C ALA A 74 -2.58 1.84 5.00
N CYS A 75 -3.09 2.57 4.01
CA CYS A 75 -3.71 3.87 4.24
C CYS A 75 -5.09 3.96 3.57
N SER A 76 -6.13 4.18 4.37
CA SER A 76 -7.50 4.37 3.91
C SER A 76 -7.71 5.68 3.14
N SER A 77 -6.95 6.74 3.45
CA SER A 77 -7.09 8.05 2.79
C SER A 77 -6.73 8.05 1.30
N VAL A 78 -6.01 7.03 0.83
CA VAL A 78 -5.67 6.84 -0.59
C VAL A 78 -6.39 5.62 -1.18
N GLY A 79 -7.38 5.06 -0.48
CA GLY A 79 -8.12 3.87 -0.92
C GLY A 79 -8.78 4.04 -2.30
N GLU A 80 -9.33 5.22 -2.59
CA GLU A 80 -9.91 5.53 -3.90
C GLU A 80 -8.88 5.47 -5.04
N ALA A 81 -7.64 5.94 -4.78
CA ALA A 81 -6.56 5.79 -5.74
C ALA A 81 -6.25 4.30 -5.99
N VAL A 82 -6.23 3.48 -4.93
CA VAL A 82 -6.01 2.03 -5.05
C VAL A 82 -7.09 1.37 -5.91
N ASP A 83 -8.36 1.73 -5.69
CA ASP A 83 -9.48 1.20 -6.47
C ASP A 83 -9.34 1.56 -7.97
N SER A 84 -8.91 2.78 -8.26
CA SER A 84 -8.71 3.24 -9.66
C SER A 84 -7.60 2.47 -10.40
N VAL A 85 -6.61 1.95 -9.67
CA VAL A 85 -5.43 1.30 -10.27
C VAL A 85 -5.48 -0.23 -10.22
N ARG A 86 -6.41 -0.80 -9.45
CA ARG A 86 -6.51 -2.24 -9.19
C ARG A 86 -6.57 -3.09 -10.46
N ASN A 87 -7.25 -2.61 -11.51
CA ASN A 87 -7.39 -3.34 -12.78
C ASN A 87 -6.08 -3.42 -13.60
N PHE A 88 -5.06 -2.64 -13.25
CA PHE A 88 -3.75 -2.68 -13.92
C PHE A 88 -2.74 -3.57 -13.20
N ILE A 89 -3.09 -4.08 -12.02
CA ILE A 89 -2.22 -4.85 -11.15
C ILE A 89 -2.78 -6.28 -11.03
N SER A 90 -2.00 -7.24 -11.49
CA SER A 90 -2.31 -8.67 -11.44
C SER A 90 -2.07 -9.28 -10.06
N THR A 91 -1.14 -8.73 -9.28
CA THR A 91 -0.92 -9.18 -7.89
C THR A 91 -2.12 -8.77 -7.02
N PRO A 92 -2.66 -9.67 -6.18
CA PRO A 92 -3.75 -9.35 -5.27
C PRO A 92 -3.44 -8.13 -4.39
N ILE A 93 -4.36 -7.16 -4.39
CA ILE A 93 -4.30 -5.99 -3.51
C ILE A 93 -5.34 -6.13 -2.41
N VAL A 94 -4.95 -5.89 -1.17
CA VAL A 94 -5.84 -5.81 0.01
C VAL A 94 -5.72 -4.42 0.59
N LYS A 95 -6.83 -3.73 0.86
CA LYS A 95 -6.81 -2.47 1.62
C LYS A 95 -6.98 -2.77 3.11
N ILE A 96 -6.35 -1.95 3.96
CA ILE A 96 -6.40 -2.13 5.42
C ILE A 96 -7.81 -1.98 6.02
N ASP A 97 -8.72 -1.35 5.28
CA ASP A 97 -10.11 -1.12 5.63
C ASP A 97 -11.11 -2.01 4.85
N GLU A 98 -10.62 -2.93 4.01
CA GLU A 98 -11.45 -3.96 3.39
C GLU A 98 -11.71 -5.09 4.39
N ALA A 99 -12.98 -5.25 4.79
CA ALA A 99 -13.50 -6.36 5.61
C ALA A 99 -14.33 -7.33 4.77
#